data_AF-A0A6N2Z7L8-F1
#
_entry.id   AF-A0A6N2Z7L8-F1
#
_cell.length_a   1.000
_cell.length_b   1.000
_cell.length_c   1.000
_cell.angle_alpha   90.00
_cell.angle_beta   90.00
_cell.angle_gamma   90.00
#
_symmetry.space_group_name_H-M   'P 1'
#
loop_
_entity.id
_entity.type
_entity.pdbx_description
1 polymer ?
#
loop_
_entity_poly.entity_id
_entity_poly.type
_entity_poly.pdbx_seq_one_letter_code
_entity_poly.pdbx_strand_id
1 'polypeptide(L)'
;MPIEDGIRYDGYWKYQEALERGQFKNGSIFDGWYKVDGSMNYPDNWGAIPGTEEVVTLGNNGVIEVGRYGTPGSSSAYVTETGVTTDRLALPPNTNPNEYIRYKINGSISNVERAVVALWVGDKGLGIQYKLPKPINWYVERGILIPE
;
A
#
# COMPACT_ATOMS: atom_id res chain seq x y z
N MET A 1 1.04 19.56 3.80
CA MET A 1 -0.25 19.86 3.12
C MET A 1 -1.37 19.22 3.93
N PRO A 2 -2.55 19.83 4.01
CA PRO A 2 -3.60 19.34 4.90
C PRO A 2 -4.14 17.99 4.42
N ILE A 3 -4.33 17.10 5.39
CA ILE A 3 -5.00 15.81 5.24
C ILE A 3 -6.46 16.07 5.59
N GLU A 4 -7.28 16.48 4.64
CA GLU A 4 -8.74 16.44 4.84
C GLU A 4 -9.26 15.08 4.36
N ASP A 5 -10.06 14.42 5.20
CA ASP A 5 -10.79 13.17 4.91
C ASP A 5 -9.94 11.96 4.47
N GLY A 6 -8.66 11.93 4.85
CA GLY A 6 -7.72 10.87 4.48
C GLY A 6 -7.36 10.86 3.00
N ILE A 7 -7.71 11.91 2.24
CA ILE A 7 -7.35 12.05 0.83
C ILE A 7 -5.94 12.64 0.72
N ARG A 8 -5.06 11.94 0.01
CA ARG A 8 -3.72 12.42 -0.38
C ARG A 8 -3.84 13.18 -1.71
N TYR A 9 -4.05 14.50 -1.61
CA TYR A 9 -4.22 15.38 -2.79
C TYR A 9 -3.00 15.39 -3.73
N ASP A 10 -1.80 15.24 -3.18
CA ASP A 10 -0.57 15.01 -3.93
C ASP A 10 -0.68 13.76 -4.83
N GLY A 11 -1.21 12.66 -4.28
CA GLY A 11 -1.50 11.45 -5.05
C GLY A 11 -2.58 11.65 -6.10
N TYR A 12 -3.67 12.36 -5.76
CA TYR A 12 -4.78 12.58 -6.70
C TYR A 12 -4.31 13.30 -7.99
N TRP A 13 -3.56 14.40 -7.87
CA TRP A 13 -3.08 15.14 -9.04
C TRP A 13 -2.05 14.35 -9.83
N LYS A 14 -1.17 13.60 -9.15
CA LYS A 14 -0.20 12.72 -9.80
C LYS A 14 -0.88 11.58 -10.57
N TYR A 15 -1.99 11.07 -10.06
CA TYR A 15 -2.79 10.07 -10.74
C TYR A 15 -3.41 10.62 -12.03
N GLN A 16 -4.00 11.83 -11.98
CA GLN A 16 -4.53 12.48 -13.19
C GLN A 16 -3.43 12.69 -14.24
N GLU A 17 -2.26 13.21 -13.84
CA GLU A 17 -1.10 13.39 -14.71
C GLU A 17 -0.63 12.05 -15.35
N ALA A 18 -0.61 10.97 -14.56
CA ALA A 18 -0.20 9.65 -15.04
C ALA A 18 -1.21 9.05 -16.04
N LEU A 19 -2.52 9.28 -15.84
CA LEU A 19 -3.55 8.88 -16.78
C LEU A 19 -3.42 9.64 -18.11
N GLU A 20 -3.26 10.96 -18.07
CA GLU A 20 -3.09 11.80 -19.27
C GLU A 20 -1.85 11.39 -20.09
N ARG A 21 -0.79 10.93 -19.43
CA ARG A 21 0.44 10.46 -20.07
C ARG A 21 0.41 9.00 -20.51
N GLY A 22 -0.67 8.26 -20.26
CA GLY A 22 -0.77 6.83 -20.56
C GLY A 22 0.25 5.98 -19.79
N GLN A 23 0.62 6.41 -18.58
CA GLN A 23 1.57 5.73 -17.70
C GLN A 23 0.90 4.66 -16.82
N PHE A 24 -0.44 4.55 -16.89
CA PHE A 24 -1.23 3.45 -16.36
C PHE A 24 -1.95 2.77 -17.52
N LYS A 25 -1.65 1.49 -17.77
CA LYS A 25 -2.24 0.74 -18.90
C LYS A 25 -3.10 -0.44 -18.47
N ASN A 26 -2.90 -0.99 -17.26
CA ASN A 26 -3.68 -2.11 -16.73
C ASN A 26 -4.26 -1.80 -15.35
N GLY A 27 -5.46 -2.34 -15.07
CA GLY A 27 -6.12 -2.18 -13.78
C GLY A 27 -6.87 -0.85 -13.68
N SER A 28 -7.51 -0.41 -14.75
CA SER A 28 -8.38 0.77 -14.67
C SER A 28 -9.52 0.51 -13.68
N ILE A 29 -10.18 1.57 -13.21
CA ILE A 29 -11.41 1.45 -12.40
C ILE A 29 -12.53 0.66 -13.10
N PHE A 30 -12.41 0.45 -14.43
CA PHE A 30 -13.37 -0.27 -15.27
C PHE A 30 -12.91 -1.68 -15.62
N ASP A 31 -11.64 -2.02 -15.39
CA ASP A 31 -11.14 -3.35 -15.70
C ASP A 31 -11.49 -4.24 -14.50
N GLY A 32 -12.17 -5.36 -14.73
CA GLY A 32 -12.46 -6.30 -13.65
C GLY A 32 -11.18 -6.79 -12.94
N TRP A 33 -11.35 -7.38 -11.75
CA TRP A 33 -10.25 -7.90 -10.95
C TRP A 33 -9.38 -8.95 -11.65
N TYR A 34 -9.93 -9.66 -12.63
CA TYR A 34 -9.27 -10.76 -13.33
C TYR A 34 -9.17 -10.49 -14.82
N LYS A 35 -8.07 -10.92 -15.42
CA LYS A 35 -7.89 -10.96 -16.88
C LYS A 35 -8.67 -12.13 -17.48
N VAL A 36 -8.77 -12.17 -18.80
CA VAL A 36 -9.45 -13.26 -19.54
C VAL A 36 -8.83 -14.64 -19.24
N ASP A 37 -7.53 -14.70 -18.95
CA ASP A 37 -6.83 -15.95 -18.60
C ASP A 37 -7.01 -16.38 -17.12
N GLY A 38 -7.80 -15.63 -16.34
CA GLY A 38 -8.07 -15.89 -14.93
C GLY A 38 -6.96 -15.40 -13.98
N SER A 39 -5.86 -14.84 -14.49
CA SER A 39 -4.85 -14.20 -13.64
C SER A 39 -5.34 -12.86 -13.09
N MET A 40 -4.79 -12.45 -11.95
CA MET A 40 -5.13 -11.16 -11.34
C MET A 40 -4.68 -10.00 -12.23
N ASN A 41 -5.56 -9.02 -12.42
CA ASN A 41 -5.29 -7.83 -13.21
C ASN A 41 -4.71 -6.71 -12.35
N TYR A 42 -3.56 -6.96 -11.70
CA TYR A 42 -2.93 -5.96 -10.83
C TYR A 42 -2.64 -4.65 -11.57
N PRO A 43 -2.81 -3.50 -10.91
CA PRO A 43 -2.40 -2.22 -11.45
C PRO A 43 -0.89 -2.21 -11.68
N ASP A 44 -0.46 -1.45 -12.70
CA ASP A 44 0.95 -1.24 -12.98
C ASP A 44 1.67 -0.63 -11.76
N ASN A 45 3.01 -0.70 -11.78
CA ASN A 45 3.86 -0.11 -10.74
C ASN A 45 3.51 -0.59 -9.31
N TRP A 46 3.11 -1.85 -9.17
CA TRP A 46 2.73 -2.45 -7.88
C TRP A 46 1.62 -1.67 -7.16
N GLY A 47 0.70 -1.07 -7.93
CA GLY A 47 -0.39 -0.26 -7.39
C GLY A 47 0.04 1.07 -6.79
N ALA A 48 1.26 1.56 -7.07
CA ALA A 48 1.69 2.90 -6.70
C ALA A 48 1.37 3.92 -7.81
N ILE A 49 0.94 5.12 -7.41
CA ILE A 49 0.83 6.27 -8.30
C ILE A 49 2.24 6.75 -8.69
N PRO A 50 2.61 6.75 -10.00
CA PRO A 50 3.90 7.20 -10.46
C PRO A 50 4.23 8.62 -9.99
N GLY A 51 5.44 8.79 -9.48
CA GLY A 51 5.94 10.07 -8.96
C GLY A 51 5.49 10.37 -7.53
N THR A 52 4.92 9.40 -6.81
CA THR A 52 4.61 9.49 -5.37
C THR A 52 5.54 8.65 -4.51
N GLU A 53 6.46 7.91 -5.13
CA GLU A 53 7.39 7.02 -4.48
C GLU A 53 8.48 7.79 -3.76
N GLU A 54 8.72 7.41 -2.52
CA GLU A 54 9.73 8.00 -1.66
C GLU A 54 10.44 6.90 -0.87
N VAL A 55 11.74 7.08 -0.64
CA VAL A 55 12.47 6.22 0.29
C VAL A 55 12.44 6.86 1.67
N VAL A 56 11.86 6.15 2.64
CA VAL A 56 11.69 6.63 4.01
C VAL A 56 12.32 5.69 5.02
N THR A 57 12.44 6.17 6.26
CA THR A 57 12.80 5.34 7.42
C THR A 57 11.65 5.36 8.42
N LEU A 58 11.03 4.19 8.66
CA LEU A 58 9.96 4.06 9.66
C LEU A 58 10.53 4.03 11.08
N GLY A 59 9.71 4.37 12.07
CA GLY A 59 10.10 4.57 13.48
C GLY A 59 10.64 5.98 13.72
N ASN A 60 11.73 6.34 13.03
CA ASN A 60 12.42 7.63 13.23
C ASN A 60 11.71 8.83 12.57
N ASN A 61 10.83 8.58 11.60
CA ASN A 61 10.03 9.62 10.94
C ASN A 61 8.71 9.93 11.67
N GLY A 62 8.51 9.39 12.88
CA GLY A 62 7.27 9.52 13.65
C GLY A 62 6.20 8.48 13.34
N VAL A 63 6.38 7.63 12.31
CA VAL A 63 5.55 6.45 12.08
C VAL A 63 6.02 5.34 12.99
N ILE A 64 5.36 5.19 14.14
CA ILE A 64 5.72 4.21 15.19
C ILE A 64 4.91 2.91 15.09
N GLU A 65 3.87 2.88 14.26
CA GLU A 65 2.98 1.74 14.04
C GLU A 65 2.57 1.65 12.57
N VAL A 66 2.33 0.43 12.10
CA VAL A 66 1.82 0.13 10.75
C VAL A 66 0.77 -0.97 10.79
N GLY A 67 -0.13 -0.96 9.82
CA GLY A 67 -1.17 -1.98 9.64
C GLY A 67 -0.88 -2.93 8.49
N ARG A 68 -1.54 -4.09 8.49
CA ARG A 68 -1.61 -4.99 7.34
C ARG A 68 -2.95 -5.70 7.30
N TYR A 69 -3.57 -5.70 6.13
CA TYR A 69 -4.68 -6.59 5.82
C TYR A 69 -4.17 -7.90 5.18
N GLY A 70 -4.76 -9.01 5.61
CA GLY A 70 -4.40 -10.37 5.24
C GLY A 70 -3.18 -10.91 5.97
N THR A 71 -3.23 -12.18 6.35
CA THR A 71 -2.11 -12.90 6.97
C THR A 71 -0.83 -12.81 6.10
N PRO A 72 0.33 -12.42 6.67
CA PRO A 72 1.58 -12.34 5.91
C PRO A 72 2.11 -13.74 5.55
N GLY A 73 2.28 -13.99 4.25
CA GLY A 73 3.03 -15.13 3.75
C GLY A 73 4.55 -14.92 3.83
N SER A 74 5.32 -15.90 3.38
CA SER A 74 6.79 -15.88 3.43
C SER A 74 7.45 -14.74 2.64
N SER A 75 6.76 -14.19 1.63
CA SER A 75 7.24 -13.07 0.80
C SER A 75 6.49 -11.76 1.04
N SER A 76 5.51 -11.73 1.95
CA SER A 76 4.70 -10.53 2.20
C SER A 76 5.56 -9.40 2.78
N ALA A 77 5.66 -8.29 2.06
CA ALA A 77 6.49 -7.14 2.44
C ALA A 77 5.73 -5.80 2.54
N TYR A 78 4.42 -5.80 2.25
CA TYR A 78 3.60 -4.57 2.25
C TYR A 78 2.85 -4.39 3.55
N VAL A 79 2.99 -3.20 4.13
CA VAL A 79 2.24 -2.67 5.28
C VAL A 79 1.70 -1.27 4.92
N THR A 80 0.87 -0.70 5.79
CA THR A 80 0.19 0.58 5.55
C THR A 80 0.09 1.41 6.83
N GLU A 81 -0.47 2.62 6.74
CA GLU A 81 -0.81 3.44 7.91
C GLU A 81 -1.90 2.74 8.75
N THR A 82 -1.82 2.83 10.07
CA THR A 82 -2.83 2.24 10.94
C THR A 82 -4.18 2.95 10.80
N GLY A 83 -5.27 2.19 10.82
CA GLY A 83 -6.64 2.73 10.78
C GLY A 83 -7.12 3.20 9.41
N VAL A 84 -6.31 3.04 8.36
CA VAL A 84 -6.74 3.25 6.98
C VAL A 84 -7.81 2.24 6.59
N THR A 85 -8.84 2.68 5.87
CA THR A 85 -9.91 1.79 5.39
C THR A 85 -9.46 1.02 4.16
N THR A 86 -10.01 -0.19 3.94
CA THR A 86 -9.57 -1.07 2.85
C THR A 86 -9.81 -0.49 1.46
N ASP A 87 -10.86 0.33 1.28
CA ASP A 87 -11.16 1.02 0.01
C ASP A 87 -10.07 2.05 -0.39
N ARG A 88 -9.22 2.47 0.55
CA ARG A 88 -8.07 3.33 0.30
C ARG A 88 -6.81 2.58 -0.10
N LEU A 89 -6.82 1.25 0.05
CA LEU A 89 -5.69 0.38 -0.21
C LEU A 89 -5.85 -0.45 -1.48
N ALA A 90 -7.02 -0.39 -2.13
CA ALA A 90 -7.27 -1.05 -3.40
C ALA A 90 -6.83 -2.52 -3.36
N LEU A 91 -7.25 -3.24 -2.32
CA LEU A 91 -6.78 -4.60 -2.05
C LEU A 91 -7.40 -5.58 -3.05
N PRO A 92 -6.65 -6.59 -3.52
CA PRO A 92 -7.23 -7.61 -4.39
C PRO A 92 -8.35 -8.37 -3.65
N PRO A 93 -9.36 -8.90 -4.37
CA PRO A 93 -10.60 -9.43 -3.79
C PRO A 93 -10.38 -10.72 -3.00
N ASN A 94 -9.21 -11.33 -3.10
CA ASN A 94 -8.77 -12.47 -2.30
C ASN A 94 -8.12 -12.07 -0.97
N THR A 95 -8.03 -10.77 -0.67
CA THR A 95 -7.61 -10.29 0.66
C THR A 95 -8.80 -10.34 1.61
N ASN A 96 -8.66 -11.01 2.74
CA ASN A 96 -9.68 -11.00 3.78
C ASN A 96 -9.61 -9.67 4.57
N PRO A 97 -10.60 -8.76 4.43
CA PRO A 97 -10.56 -7.46 5.12
C PRO A 97 -10.73 -7.60 6.64
N ASN A 98 -11.22 -8.74 7.13
CA ASN A 98 -11.37 -9.01 8.56
C ASN A 98 -10.06 -9.46 9.22
N GLU A 99 -9.05 -9.84 8.44
CA GLU A 99 -7.71 -10.16 8.93
C GLU A 99 -6.86 -8.90 8.93
N TYR A 100 -6.97 -8.10 9.98
CA TYR A 100 -6.14 -6.91 10.16
C TYR A 100 -5.18 -7.10 11.33
N ILE A 101 -3.89 -6.92 11.06
CA ILE A 101 -2.82 -7.00 12.06
C ILE A 101 -2.18 -5.62 12.18
N ARG A 102 -2.07 -5.11 13.41
CA ARG A 102 -1.23 -3.95 13.70
C ARG A 102 0.15 -4.42 14.11
N TYR A 103 1.17 -3.67 13.74
CA TYR A 103 2.53 -3.86 14.20
C TYR A 103 3.04 -2.57 14.82
N LYS A 104 3.52 -2.68 16.06
CA LYS A 104 4.36 -1.65 16.65
C LYS A 104 5.78 -1.79 16.12
N ILE A 105 6.39 -0.67 15.77
CA ILE A 105 7.78 -0.61 15.30
C ILE A 105 8.69 -0.42 16.50
N ASN A 106 9.61 -1.37 16.69
CA ASN A 106 10.65 -1.31 17.72
C ASN A 106 11.99 -0.99 17.05
N GLY A 107 12.44 0.26 17.22
CA GLY A 107 13.63 0.79 16.55
C GLY A 107 13.27 1.48 15.24
N SER A 108 14.00 1.16 14.16
CA SER A 108 13.78 1.79 12.85
C SER A 108 13.94 0.81 11.69
N ILE A 109 13.23 1.08 10.59
CA ILE A 109 13.34 0.31 9.35
C ILE A 109 13.72 1.29 8.24
N SER A 110 14.97 1.25 7.80
CA SER A 110 15.49 2.08 6.71
C SER A 110 15.15 1.53 5.33
N ASN A 111 15.26 2.37 4.31
CA ASN A 111 15.07 2.00 2.89
C ASN A 111 13.67 1.46 2.58
N VAL A 112 12.65 1.94 3.27
CA VAL A 112 11.26 1.57 3.01
C VAL A 112 10.76 2.37 1.82
N GLU A 113 10.24 1.70 0.80
CA GLU A 113 9.56 2.36 -0.31
C GLU A 113 8.15 2.75 0.15
N ARG A 114 7.88 4.05 0.28
CA ARG A 114 6.56 4.63 0.53
C ARG A 114 5.97 5.04 -0.82
N ALA A 115 4.68 4.80 -1.04
CA ALA A 115 3.96 5.36 -2.19
C ALA A 115 2.49 5.59 -1.88
N VAL A 116 1.83 6.45 -2.67
CA VAL A 116 0.37 6.57 -2.64
C VAL A 116 -0.24 5.47 -3.51
N VAL A 117 -1.25 4.79 -2.97
CA VAL A 117 -1.94 3.68 -3.63
C VAL A 117 -2.82 4.22 -4.76
N ALA A 118 -2.73 3.60 -5.94
CA ALA A 118 -3.58 3.90 -7.08
C ALA A 118 -5.01 3.38 -6.87
N LEU A 119 -5.95 3.96 -7.60
CA LEU A 119 -7.31 3.45 -7.67
C LEU A 119 -7.29 2.10 -8.42
N TRP A 120 -8.14 1.16 -8.01
CA TRP A 120 -8.28 -0.13 -8.72
C TRP A 120 -9.70 -0.70 -8.52
N VAL A 121 -10.35 -1.09 -9.61
CA VAL A 121 -11.67 -1.78 -9.63
C VAL A 121 -12.72 -1.21 -8.65
N GLY A 122 -12.99 0.10 -8.73
CA GLY A 122 -14.00 0.77 -7.91
C GLY A 122 -13.54 1.19 -6.52
N ASP A 123 -12.38 0.73 -6.04
CA ASP A 123 -11.77 1.25 -4.82
C ASP A 123 -11.13 2.63 -5.04
N LYS A 124 -11.19 3.45 -4.00
CA LYS A 124 -10.78 4.87 -4.04
C LYS A 124 -9.26 5.06 -4.05
N GLY A 125 -8.49 4.07 -3.61
CA GLY A 125 -7.05 4.21 -3.42
C GLY A 125 -6.70 5.43 -2.56
N LEU A 126 -5.58 6.07 -2.86
CA LEU A 126 -5.06 7.27 -2.20
C LEU A 126 -4.63 7.10 -0.74
N GLY A 127 -4.67 5.87 -0.20
CA GLY A 127 -3.97 5.51 1.03
C GLY A 127 -2.45 5.41 0.79
N ILE A 128 -1.70 5.16 1.86
CA ILE A 128 -0.25 4.95 1.77
C ILE A 128 0.09 3.46 1.86
N GLN A 129 0.96 3.00 0.98
CA GLN A 129 1.62 1.71 1.13
C GLN A 129 3.10 1.90 1.44
N TYR A 130 3.59 1.01 2.28
CA TYR A 130 5.00 0.86 2.61
C TYR A 130 5.45 -0.53 2.21
N LYS A 131 6.43 -0.64 1.33
CA LYS A 131 7.09 -1.89 1.01
C LYS A 131 8.40 -1.96 1.79
N LEU A 132 8.47 -2.94 2.67
CA LEU A 132 9.64 -3.18 3.50
C LEU A 132 10.76 -3.85 2.69
N PRO A 133 12.05 -3.58 2.99
CA PRO A 133 13.19 -4.23 2.32
C PRO A 133 13.25 -5.76 2.47
N LYS A 134 12.62 -6.30 3.52
CA LYS A 134 12.54 -7.73 3.81
C LYS A 134 11.07 -8.13 4.05
N PRO A 135 10.73 -9.42 3.97
CA PRO A 135 9.39 -9.87 4.35
C PRO A 135 9.06 -9.51 5.80
N ILE A 136 7.78 -9.26 6.09
CA ILE A 136 7.29 -8.87 7.41
C ILE A 136 7.74 -9.85 8.50
N ASN A 137 7.65 -11.15 8.22
CA ASN A 137 8.04 -12.19 9.17
C ASN A 137 9.52 -12.10 9.58
N TRP A 138 10.41 -11.62 8.69
CA TRP A 138 11.83 -11.39 9.03
C TRP A 138 12.01 -10.36 10.15
N TYR A 139 11.17 -9.31 10.14
CA TYR A 139 11.17 -8.26 11.17
C TYR A 139 10.48 -8.71 12.46
N VAL A 140 9.41 -9.51 12.33
CA VAL A 140 8.71 -10.09 13.48
C VAL A 140 9.62 -11.03 14.27
N GLU A 141 10.32 -11.94 13.59
CA GLU A 141 11.31 -12.85 14.19
C GLU A 141 12.44 -12.12 14.93
N ARG A 142 12.74 -10.88 14.53
CA ARG A 142 13.80 -10.04 15.12
C ARG A 142 13.27 -9.05 16.16
N GLY A 143 11.97 -9.07 16.44
CA GLY A 143 11.33 -8.16 17.38
C GLY A 143 11.39 -6.69 16.94
N ILE A 144 11.54 -6.43 15.63
CA ILE A 144 11.51 -5.08 15.04
C ILE A 144 10.07 -4.68 14.71
N LEU A 145 9.25 -5.63 14.26
CA LEU A 145 7.80 -5.49 14.18
C LEU A 145 7.16 -6.37 15.26
N ILE A 146 6.38 -5.77 16.15
CA ILE A 146 5.70 -6.48 17.23
C ILE A 146 4.21 -6.51 16.91
N PRO A 147 3.61 -7.67 16.61
CA PRO A 147 2.18 -7.77 16.32
C PRO A 147 1.35 -7.45 17.58
N GLU A 148 0.26 -6.69 17.39
CA GLU A 148 -0.70 -6.27 18.43
C GLU A 148 -2.15 -6.63 18.10
#